data_AF-A0A1F6PHZ7-F1
#
_entry.id   AF-A0A1F6PHZ7-F1
#
_cell.length_a   1.000
_cell.length_b   1.000
_cell.length_c   1.000
_cell.angle_alpha   90.00
_cell.angle_beta   90.00
_cell.angle_gamma   90.00
#
_symmetry.space_group_name_H-M   'P 1'
#
loop_
_entity.id
_entity.type
_entity.pdbx_description
1 polymer ?
#
loop_
_entity_poly.entity_id
_entity_poly.type
_entity_poly.pdbx_seq_one_letter_code
_entity_poly.pdbx_strand_id
1 'polypeptide(L)'
;MSLYQAIANLFQLFQLILIVRILLTWFPNINWWNQPFKFLRDVTDPVLEPFRKLIPPIGGLDLSPLVLFFVLNILEKVVLGFVNI
;
A
#
# COMPACT_ATOMS: atom_id res chain seq x y z
N MET A 1 16.98 -10.70 14.43
CA MET A 1 16.25 -9.59 13.79
C MET A 1 16.49 -8.34 14.63
N SER A 2 17.14 -7.31 14.08
CA SER A 2 17.24 -6.01 14.77
C SER A 2 15.95 -5.20 14.61
N LEU A 3 15.72 -4.20 15.47
CA LEU A 3 14.57 -3.29 15.36
C LEU A 3 14.52 -2.64 13.96
N TYR A 4 15.67 -2.20 13.46
CA TYR A 4 15.82 -1.67 12.10
C TYR A 4 15.28 -2.64 11.04
N GLN A 5 15.71 -3.90 11.09
CA GLN A 5 15.28 -4.93 10.12
C GLN A 5 13.77 -5.21 10.24
N ALA A 6 13.23 -5.24 11.45
CA ALA A 6 11.81 -5.46 11.66
C ALA A 6 10.97 -4.34 11.01
N ILE A 7 11.36 -3.07 11.21
CA ILE A 7 10.66 -1.92 10.62
C ILE A 7 10.79 -1.93 9.09
N ALA A 8 11.99 -2.15 8.55
CA ALA A 8 12.22 -2.24 7.11
C ALA A 8 11.35 -3.33 6.47
N ASN A 9 11.31 -4.52 7.08
CA ASN A 9 10.50 -5.63 6.59
C ASN A 9 8.99 -5.32 6.61
N LEU A 10 8.51 -4.54 7.58
CA LEU A 10 7.10 -4.13 7.63
C LEU A 10 6.75 -3.16 6.48
N PHE A 11 7.61 -2.18 6.20
CA PHE A 11 7.42 -1.29 5.05
C PHE A 11 7.43 -2.07 3.73
N GLN A 12 8.39 -2.96 3.54
CA GLN A 12 8.48 -3.81 2.35
C GLN A 12 7.27 -4.72 2.18
N LEU A 13 6.80 -5.34 3.27
CA LEU A 13 5.60 -6.18 3.24
C LEU A 13 4.37 -5.37 2.81
N PHE A 14 4.18 -4.17 3.36
CA PHE A 14 3.03 -3.34 2.99
C PHE A 14 3.13 -2.83 1.54
N GLN A 15 4.34 -2.46 1.09
CA GLN A 15 4.60 -2.12 -0.32
C GLN A 15 4.28 -3.30 -1.25
N LEU A 16 4.65 -4.53 -0.88
CA LEU A 16 4.29 -5.73 -1.63
C LEU A 16 2.77 -5.92 -1.71
N ILE A 17 2.04 -5.72 -0.61
CA ILE A 17 0.57 -5.77 -0.58
C ILE A 17 -0.03 -4.73 -1.55
N LEU A 18 0.52 -3.51 -1.61
CA LEU A 18 0.08 -2.49 -2.57
C LEU A 18 0.36 -2.89 -4.02
N ILE A 19 1.53 -3.46 -4.31
CA ILE A 19 1.86 -3.95 -5.65
C ILE A 19 0.87 -5.03 -6.07
N VAL A 20 0.62 -6.03 -5.19
CA VAL A 20 -0.38 -7.06 -5.44
C VAL A 20 -1.74 -6.44 -5.70
N ARG A 21 -2.17 -5.47 -4.88
CA ARG A 21 -3.44 -4.76 -5.09
C ARG A 21 -3.50 -4.07 -6.44
N ILE A 22 -2.46 -3.37 -6.86
CA ILE A 22 -2.39 -2.70 -8.18
C ILE A 22 -2.53 -3.74 -9.30
N LEU A 23 -1.75 -4.83 -9.25
CA LEU A 23 -1.83 -5.89 -10.26
C LEU A 23 -3.22 -6.53 -10.32
N LEU A 24 -3.86 -6.75 -9.17
CA LEU A 24 -5.21 -7.31 -9.09
C LEU A 24 -6.29 -6.37 -9.66
N THR A 25 -6.08 -5.05 -9.66
CA THR A 25 -7.04 -4.11 -10.29
C THR A 25 -7.13 -4.26 -11.81
N TRP A 26 -6.14 -4.88 -12.46
CA TRP A 26 -6.20 -5.19 -13.90
C TRP A 26 -7.12 -6.36 -14.23
N PHE A 27 -7.58 -7.09 -13.22
CA PHE A 27 -8.51 -8.21 -13.36
C PHE A 27 -9.93 -7.76 -12.95
N PRO A 28 -10.81 -7.41 -13.89
CA PRO A 28 -12.12 -6.84 -13.57
C PRO A 28 -13.08 -7.81 -12.86
N ASN A 29 -12.80 -9.12 -12.91
CA ASN A 29 -13.64 -10.16 -12.31
C ASN A 29 -13.35 -10.44 -10.82
N ILE A 30 -12.44 -9.69 -10.19
CA ILE A 30 -12.10 -9.91 -8.78
C ILE A 30 -13.18 -9.36 -7.85
N ASN A 31 -13.68 -10.23 -6.98
CA ASN A 31 -14.61 -9.85 -5.92
C ASN A 31 -13.85 -9.46 -4.64
N TRP A 32 -13.71 -8.16 -4.41
CA TRP A 32 -13.05 -7.57 -3.24
C TRP A 32 -13.78 -7.77 -1.91
N TRP A 33 -14.97 -8.36 -1.90
CA TRP A 33 -15.74 -8.68 -0.67
C TRP A 33 -15.51 -10.11 -0.17
N ASN A 34 -14.89 -10.97 -0.98
CA ASN A 34 -14.61 -12.36 -0.63
C ASN A 34 -13.13 -12.57 -0.29
N GLN A 35 -12.86 -13.56 0.56
CA GLN A 35 -11.48 -13.97 0.83
C GLN A 35 -10.85 -14.61 -0.42
N PRO A 36 -9.55 -14.41 -0.67
CA PRO A 36 -8.58 -13.65 0.15
C PRO A 36 -8.54 -12.14 -0.12
N PHE A 37 -9.23 -11.64 -1.16
CA PHE A 37 -9.13 -10.25 -1.61
C PHE A 37 -9.69 -9.22 -0.62
N LYS A 38 -10.71 -9.63 0.16
CA LYS A 38 -11.24 -8.84 1.26
C LYS A 38 -10.14 -8.44 2.26
N PHE A 39 -9.23 -9.36 2.59
CA PHE A 39 -8.12 -9.04 3.48
C PHE A 39 -7.23 -7.93 2.92
N LEU A 40 -6.82 -8.03 1.65
CA LEU A 40 -5.99 -7.01 1.00
C LEU A 40 -6.67 -5.65 1.05
N ARG A 41 -7.97 -5.62 0.74
CA ARG A 41 -8.77 -4.41 0.78
C ARG A 41 -8.85 -3.83 2.18
N ASP A 42 -9.24 -4.62 3.17
CA ASP A 42 -9.46 -4.15 4.55
C ASP A 42 -8.14 -3.62 5.17
N VAL A 43 -6.99 -4.16 4.78
CA VAL A 43 -5.66 -3.69 5.21
C VAL A 43 -5.25 -2.38 4.53
N THR A 44 -5.56 -2.21 3.24
CA THR A 44 -5.04 -1.08 2.46
C THR A 44 -6.02 0.08 2.30
N ASP A 45 -7.33 -0.14 2.35
CA ASP A 45 -8.35 0.92 2.19
C ASP A 45 -8.25 2.05 3.22
N PRO A 46 -8.07 1.80 4.53
CA PRO A 46 -7.95 2.88 5.52
C PRO A 46 -6.80 3.84 5.21
N VAL A 47 -5.71 3.31 4.64
CA VAL A 47 -4.53 4.09 4.26
C VAL A 47 -4.74 4.77 2.90
N LEU A 48 -5.49 4.16 1.98
CA LEU A 48 -5.76 4.69 0.64
C LEU A 48 -6.88 5.73 0.60
N GLU A 49 -7.86 5.67 1.50
CA GLU A 49 -8.99 6.61 1.54
C GLU A 49 -8.58 8.09 1.56
N PRO A 50 -7.61 8.53 2.37
CA PRO A 50 -7.12 9.91 2.31
C PRO A 50 -6.55 10.29 0.94
N PHE A 51 -5.88 9.36 0.25
CA PHE A 51 -5.29 9.60 -1.07
C PHE A 51 -6.36 9.65 -2.16
N ARG A 52 -7.41 8.81 -2.07
CA ARG A 52 -8.57 8.84 -2.99
C ARG A 52 -9.33 10.16 -2.93
N LYS A 53 -9.36 10.81 -1.77
CA LYS A 53 -9.96 12.15 -1.61
C LYS A 53 -9.14 13.23 -2.32
N LEU A 54 -7.83 13.04 -2.43
CA LEU A 54 -6.93 13.97 -3.10
C LEU A 54 -6.83 13.71 -4.61
N ILE A 55 -6.85 12.44 -5.02
CA ILE A 55 -6.66 12.01 -6.39
C ILE A 55 -7.87 11.17 -6.81
N PRO A 56 -8.83 11.78 -7.55
CA PRO A 56 -9.98 11.03 -8.02
C PRO A 56 -9.56 9.90 -8.98
N PRO A 57 -10.31 8.79 -9.03
CA PRO A 57 -10.04 7.71 -9.97
C PRO A 57 -10.09 8.22 -11.41
N ILE A 58 -9.10 7.84 -12.23
CA ILE A 58 -9.04 8.22 -13.65
C ILE A 58 -9.39 7.00 -14.48
N GLY A 59 -10.46 7.08 -15.28
CA GLY A 59 -10.91 5.96 -16.13
C GLY A 59 -11.33 4.72 -15.34
N GLY A 60 -11.83 4.88 -14.11
CA GLY A 60 -12.22 3.77 -13.24
C GLY A 60 -11.06 3.04 -12.54
N LEU A 61 -9.81 3.45 -12.80
CA LEU A 61 -8.63 2.94 -12.11
C LEU A 61 -8.30 3.82 -10.90
N ASP A 62 -8.07 3.17 -9.77
CA ASP A 62 -7.60 3.81 -8.55
C ASP A 62 -6.08 4.02 -8.62
N LEU A 63 -5.65 5.27 -8.80
CA LEU A 63 -4.23 5.65 -8.84
C LEU A 63 -3.64 5.91 -7.44
N SER A 64 -4.49 5.92 -6.41
CA SER A 64 -4.07 6.17 -5.02
C SER A 64 -2.99 5.21 -4.51
N PRO A 65 -3.02 3.90 -4.84
CA PRO A 65 -1.97 2.97 -4.43
C PRO A 65 -0.59 3.31 -4.98
N LEU A 66 -0.51 3.87 -6.20
CA LEU A 66 0.74 4.28 -6.81
C LEU A 66 1.34 5.47 -6.04
N VAL A 67 0.51 6.46 -5.69
CA VAL A 67 0.96 7.61 -4.91
C VAL A 67 1.35 7.21 -3.49
N LEU A 68 0.56 6.35 -2.86
CA LEU A 68 0.89 5.81 -1.54
C LEU A 68 2.22 5.04 -1.56
N PHE A 69 2.53 4.31 -2.64
CA PHE A 69 3.82 3.62 -2.79
C PHE A 69 5.00 4.61 -2.72
N PHE A 70 4.94 5.73 -3.43
CA PHE A 70 5.98 6.76 -3.36
C PHE A 70 6.10 7.39 -1.97
N VAL A 71 4.97 7.69 -1.34
CA VAL A 71 4.94 8.26 0.02
C VAL A 71 5.55 7.30 1.03
N LEU A 72 5.23 6.00 0.94
CA LEU A 72 5.81 4.99 1.82
C LEU A 72 7.31 4.84 1.63
N ASN A 73 7.83 4.94 0.41
CA ASN A 73 9.27 4.89 0.16
C ASN A 73 10.02 6.06 0.85
N ILE A 74 9.43 7.24 0.85
CA ILE A 74 10.01 8.41 1.55
C ILE A 74 9.91 8.20 3.06
N LEU A 75 8.75 7.78 3.56
CA LEU A 75 8.52 7.52 4.98
C LEU A 75 9.45 6.43 5.53
N GLU A 76 9.65 5.34 4.80
CA GLU A 76 10.57 4.26 5.17
C GLU A 76 11.99 4.81 5.38
N LYS A 77 12.52 5.58 4.43
CA LYS A 77 13.87 6.17 4.54
C LYS A 77 13.99 7.12 5.73
N VAL A 78 12.98 7.95 5.95
CA VAL A 78 12.96 8.89 7.08
C VAL A 78 12.94 8.14 8.41
N VAL A 79 12.02 7.18 8.57
CA VAL A 79 11.89 6.39 9.81
C VAL A 79 13.14 5.57 10.09
N LEU A 80 13.67 4.86 9.09
CA LEU A 80 14.88 4.06 9.24
C LEU A 80 16.12 4.93 9.52
N GLY A 81 16.16 6.15 8.96
CA GLY A 81 17.19 7.14 9.27
C GLY A 81 17.22 7.49 10.76
N PHE A 82 16.06 7.66 11.41
CA PHE A 82 15.99 7.91 12.86
C PHE A 82 16.32 6.69 13.72
N VAL A 83 16.06 5.47 13.24
CA VAL A 83 16.33 4.23 14.00
C VAL A 83 17.80 3.83 13.96
N ASN A 84 18.55 4.33 12.96
CA ASN A 84 19.97 4.03 12.77
C ASN A 84 20.92 5.11 13.32
N ILE A 85 20.39 6.09 14.07
CA ILE A 85 21.15 7.10 14.82
C ILE A 85 21.21 6.65 16.29
#